data_AF-A0A318IAH6-F1
#
_entry.id   AF-A0A318IAH6-F1
#
_cell.length_a   1.000
_cell.length_b   1.000
_cell.length_c   1.000
_cell.angle_alpha   90.00
_cell.angle_beta   90.00
_cell.angle_gamma   90.00
#
_symmetry.space_group_name_H-M   'P 1'
#
loop_
_entity.id
_entity.type
_entity.pdbx_description
1 polymer ?
#
loop_
_entity_poly.entity_id
_entity_poly.type
_entity_poly.pdbx_seq_one_letter_code
_entity_poly.pdbx_strand_id
1 'polypeptide(L)'
;MKTTFLKGSKFIVFAMMFIAALTTFTACGGDDEDESNTVKINGQETKVNLMNAVEFGEQATITLFIASVDKNDVTIHNLVFTLPTKEYGRTITARGNNVMGTLINGGTKLNAGSQFTINKSKDGVYKISFQLAQTIGNKTTTIAGSYEGKSMTIDPDKE
;
A
#
# COMPACT_ATOMS: atom_id res chain seq x y z
N MET A 1 -8.12 -55.05 -24.69
CA MET A 1 -9.44 -54.47 -24.37
C MET A 1 -9.22 -53.33 -23.40
N LYS A 2 -9.60 -52.11 -23.84
CA LYS A 2 -9.81 -50.82 -23.13
C LYS A 2 -8.82 -50.35 -22.05
N THR A 3 -8.08 -49.32 -22.45
CA THR A 3 -7.47 -48.28 -21.61
C THR A 3 -8.48 -47.63 -20.67
N THR A 4 -8.04 -47.22 -19.48
CA THR A 4 -8.75 -46.21 -18.69
C THR A 4 -7.74 -45.37 -17.93
N PHE A 5 -7.47 -44.19 -18.47
CA PHE A 5 -6.94 -43.04 -17.76
C PHE A 5 -8.07 -42.42 -16.94
N LEU A 6 -7.85 -42.19 -15.64
CA LEU A 6 -8.60 -41.21 -14.84
C LEU A 6 -7.57 -40.38 -14.06
N LYS A 7 -7.39 -39.08 -14.34
CA LYS A 7 -8.22 -37.95 -13.84
C LYS A 7 -7.96 -37.79 -12.33
N GLY A 8 -7.09 -36.90 -11.83
CA GLY A 8 -6.99 -35.46 -12.07
C GLY A 8 -7.53 -34.71 -10.85
N SER A 9 -6.69 -34.09 -10.02
CA SER A 9 -6.98 -33.03 -9.02
C SER A 9 -5.86 -32.98 -7.96
N LYS A 10 -5.36 -31.86 -7.44
CA LYS A 10 -5.59 -30.42 -7.63
C LYS A 10 -4.32 -29.75 -7.10
N PHE A 11 -3.48 -29.18 -7.97
CA PHE A 11 -2.63 -28.08 -7.54
C PHE A 11 -3.57 -26.92 -7.24
N ILE A 12 -3.65 -26.52 -5.98
CA ILE A 12 -4.32 -25.28 -5.59
C ILE A 12 -3.46 -24.14 -6.13
N VAL A 13 -3.79 -23.72 -7.35
CA VAL A 13 -3.35 -22.46 -7.94
C VAL A 13 -4.07 -21.36 -7.17
N PHE A 14 -3.46 -20.91 -6.06
CA PHE A 14 -3.89 -19.74 -5.29
C PHE A 14 -3.43 -18.44 -5.99
N ALA A 15 -3.63 -18.38 -7.29
CA ALA A 15 -3.19 -17.29 -8.15
C ALA A 15 -4.21 -17.14 -9.28
N MET A 16 -5.39 -16.59 -8.96
CA MET A 16 -6.34 -15.99 -9.92
C MET A 16 -7.63 -15.60 -9.19
N MET A 17 -7.57 -14.57 -8.33
CA MET A 17 -8.76 -13.77 -8.02
C MET A 17 -8.37 -12.43 -7.39
N PHE A 18 -7.57 -11.65 -8.11
CA PHE A 18 -7.34 -10.23 -7.79
C PHE A 18 -7.39 -9.36 -9.05
N ILE A 19 -8.23 -9.75 -10.00
CA ILE A 19 -8.54 -8.97 -11.19
C ILE A 19 -10.05 -8.96 -11.34
N ALA A 20 -10.67 -7.87 -10.91
CA ALA A 20 -11.89 -7.26 -11.47
C ALA A 20 -12.60 -6.42 -10.39
N ALA A 21 -12.04 -5.25 -10.10
CA ALA A 21 -12.83 -4.08 -9.74
C ALA A 21 -12.19 -2.83 -10.35
N LEU A 22 -11.88 -2.92 -11.65
CA LEU A 22 -11.83 -1.74 -12.50
C LEU A 22 -13.29 -1.41 -12.84
N THR A 23 -14.00 -0.79 -11.91
CA THR A 23 -15.06 0.13 -12.32
C THR A 23 -14.33 1.30 -12.93
N THR A 24 -14.22 1.26 -14.25
CA THR A 24 -13.79 2.36 -15.10
C THR A 24 -14.43 3.65 -14.59
N PHE A 25 -13.59 4.59 -14.16
CA PHE A 25 -13.99 5.96 -13.90
C PHE A 25 -14.58 6.50 -15.22
N THR A 26 -15.91 6.63 -15.27
CA THR A 26 -16.54 7.51 -16.24
C THR A 26 -16.18 8.92 -15.81
N ALA A 27 -15.04 9.40 -16.29
CA ALA A 27 -14.67 10.80 -16.24
C ALA A 27 -15.60 11.55 -17.19
N CYS A 28 -16.66 12.12 -16.64
CA CYS A 28 -17.50 13.10 -17.32
C CYS A 28 -17.55 14.35 -16.46
N GLY A 29 -16.62 15.27 -16.72
CA GLY A 29 -16.78 16.69 -16.44
C GLY A 29 -15.95 17.24 -15.28
N GLY A 30 -14.90 17.96 -15.66
CA GLY A 30 -14.56 19.28 -15.10
C GLY A 30 -13.89 19.32 -13.74
N ASP A 31 -12.75 20.03 -13.72
CA ASP A 31 -11.92 20.44 -12.58
C ASP A 31 -11.10 19.36 -11.88
N ASP A 32 -9.81 19.33 -12.23
CA ASP A 32 -8.59 19.09 -11.43
C ASP A 32 -8.71 18.54 -9.99
N GLU A 33 -9.53 17.51 -9.77
CA GLU A 33 -9.43 16.67 -8.58
C GLU A 33 -8.33 15.64 -8.82
N ASP A 34 -7.08 16.05 -8.59
CA ASP A 34 -5.96 15.13 -8.41
C ASP A 34 -6.39 14.03 -7.42
N GLU A 35 -6.66 12.81 -7.92
CA GLU A 35 -7.05 11.60 -7.15
C GLU A 35 -5.99 11.15 -6.10
N SER A 36 -5.02 12.01 -5.81
CA SER A 36 -4.00 11.86 -4.79
C SER A 36 -4.59 11.83 -3.38
N ASN A 37 -3.92 11.11 -2.48
CA ASN A 37 -4.26 11.00 -1.05
C ASN A 37 -5.54 10.18 -0.76
N THR A 38 -6.09 9.51 -1.76
CA THR A 38 -7.20 8.55 -1.60
C THR A 38 -6.67 7.15 -1.27
N VAL A 39 -7.31 6.49 -0.32
CA VAL A 39 -6.99 5.13 0.11
C VAL A 39 -8.25 4.28 0.19
N LYS A 40 -8.17 3.01 -0.17
CA LYS A 40 -9.22 2.02 0.02
C LYS A 40 -8.73 0.93 0.96
N ILE A 41 -9.41 0.73 2.08
CA ILE A 41 -9.17 -0.38 3.01
C ILE A 41 -10.31 -1.37 2.86
N ASN A 42 -10.01 -2.60 2.45
CA ASN A 42 -11.01 -3.63 2.11
C ASN A 42 -12.10 -3.12 1.14
N GLY A 43 -11.72 -2.24 0.21
CA GLY A 43 -12.63 -1.62 -0.76
C GLY A 43 -13.41 -0.40 -0.25
N GLN A 44 -13.33 -0.07 1.04
CA GLN A 44 -13.95 1.14 1.59
C GLN A 44 -13.00 2.33 1.49
N GLU A 45 -13.50 3.45 0.97
CA GLU A 45 -12.72 4.67 0.77
C GLU A 45 -12.44 5.41 2.08
N THR A 46 -11.23 5.94 2.17
CA THR A 46 -10.70 6.81 3.22
C THR A 46 -9.58 7.66 2.60
N LYS A 47 -8.84 8.41 3.42
CA LYS A 47 -7.77 9.30 2.98
C LYS A 47 -6.49 9.14 3.80
N VAL A 48 -5.38 9.54 3.20
CA VAL A 48 -4.15 9.82 3.94
C VAL A 48 -4.30 11.18 4.61
N ASN A 49 -4.15 11.22 5.94
CA ASN A 49 -4.20 12.47 6.69
C ASN A 49 -2.88 13.23 6.63
N LEU A 50 -1.76 12.50 6.76
CA LEU A 50 -0.42 13.05 6.69
C LEU A 50 0.61 11.97 6.38
N MET A 51 1.81 12.42 6.02
CA MET A 51 2.97 11.58 5.79
C MET A 51 4.16 12.12 6.59
N ASN A 52 4.94 11.22 7.16
CA ASN A 52 6.24 11.53 7.73
C ASN A 52 7.33 10.68 7.05
N ALA A 53 8.46 11.30 6.73
CA ALA A 53 9.62 10.66 6.15
C ALA A 53 10.86 10.95 6.99
N VAL A 54 11.58 9.89 7.35
CA VAL A 54 12.90 9.96 7.98
C VAL A 54 13.90 9.30 7.05
N GLU A 55 14.86 10.09 6.56
CA GLU A 55 15.97 9.60 5.74
C GLU A 55 17.26 9.68 6.55
N PHE A 56 17.93 8.54 6.72
CA PHE A 56 19.23 8.46 7.40
C PHE A 56 20.20 7.65 6.55
N GLY A 57 21.25 8.31 6.07
CA GLY A 57 22.19 7.73 5.12
C GLY A 57 21.49 7.26 3.84
N GLU A 58 21.65 5.99 3.50
CA GLU A 58 21.03 5.40 2.29
C GLU A 58 19.67 4.76 2.55
N GLN A 59 19.10 4.89 3.76
CA GLN A 59 17.79 4.33 4.10
C GLN A 59 16.75 5.42 4.34
N ALA A 60 15.52 5.12 3.92
CA ALA A 60 14.34 5.91 4.18
C ALA A 60 13.30 5.08 4.92
N THR A 61 12.64 5.71 5.89
CA THR A 61 11.41 5.21 6.53
C THR A 61 10.30 6.23 6.26
N ILE A 62 9.27 5.78 5.54
CA ILE A 62 8.10 6.58 5.17
C ILE A 62 6.90 6.04 5.92
N THR A 63 6.19 6.89 6.66
CA THR A 63 4.98 6.53 7.41
C THR A 63 3.81 7.36 6.88
N LEU A 64 2.79 6.67 6.38
CA LEU A 64 1.49 7.26 6.05
C LEU A 64 0.52 7.02 7.20
N PHE A 65 -0.14 8.09 7.64
CA PHE A 65 -1.20 8.03 8.64
C PHE A 65 -2.54 8.14 7.92
N ILE A 66 -3.33 7.09 8.02
CA ILE A 66 -4.53 6.89 7.22
C ILE A 66 -5.72 6.98 8.15
N ALA A 67 -6.73 7.75 7.76
CA ALA A 67 -7.97 7.86 8.52
C ALA A 67 -8.67 6.50 8.58
N SER A 68 -9.31 6.22 9.71
CA SER A 68 -10.19 5.06 9.84
C SER A 68 -11.33 5.10 8.81
N VAL A 69 -11.71 3.93 8.31
CA VAL A 69 -12.92 3.78 7.48
C VAL A 69 -14.20 3.78 8.33
N ASP A 70 -14.11 3.43 9.61
CA ASP A 70 -15.21 3.54 10.56
C ASP A 70 -15.12 4.88 11.31
N LYS A 71 -16.15 5.71 11.16
CA LYS A 71 -16.23 7.04 11.79
C LYS A 71 -16.33 6.99 13.31
N ASN A 72 -16.72 5.85 13.87
CA ASN A 72 -16.76 5.63 15.31
C ASN A 72 -15.45 5.05 15.86
N ASP A 73 -14.54 4.66 14.96
CA ASP A 73 -13.21 4.15 15.30
C ASP A 73 -12.17 5.24 15.02
N VAL A 74 -11.57 5.77 16.09
CA VAL A 74 -10.50 6.78 16.00
C VAL A 74 -9.12 6.16 15.73
N THR A 75 -9.04 4.85 15.48
CA THR A 75 -7.77 4.16 15.22
C THR A 75 -7.10 4.75 13.99
N ILE A 76 -5.91 5.32 14.20
CA ILE A 76 -5.05 5.75 13.11
C ILE A 76 -4.37 4.53 12.53
N HIS A 77 -4.60 4.26 11.24
CA HIS A 77 -3.91 3.20 10.54
C HIS A 77 -2.58 3.72 10.01
N ASN A 78 -1.48 3.15 10.48
CA ASN A 78 -0.15 3.46 9.97
C ASN A 78 0.24 2.46 8.89
N LEU A 79 0.70 2.99 7.76
CA LEU A 79 1.39 2.25 6.72
C LEU A 79 2.83 2.72 6.67
N VAL A 80 3.75 1.80 7.03
CA VAL A 80 5.19 2.09 7.10
C VAL A 80 5.90 1.40 5.96
N PHE A 81 6.75 2.13 5.25
CA PHE A 81 7.67 1.63 4.23
C PHE A 81 9.11 1.92 4.65
N THR A 82 9.94 0.89 4.73
CA THR A 82 11.40 1.04 4.89
C THR A 82 12.09 0.52 3.65
N LEU A 83 12.92 1.35 3.02
CA LEU A 83 13.60 1.05 1.76
C LEU A 83 14.89 1.86 1.60
N PRO A 84 15.88 1.34 0.85
CA PRO A 84 17.01 2.15 0.41
C PRO A 84 16.55 3.29 -0.51
N THR A 85 17.10 4.50 -0.34
CA THR A 85 16.73 5.68 -1.15
C THR A 85 17.02 5.49 -2.65
N LYS A 86 18.01 4.65 -2.99
CA LYS A 86 18.32 4.26 -4.39
C LYS A 86 17.19 3.49 -5.09
N GLU A 87 16.22 2.96 -4.34
CA GLU A 87 15.07 2.25 -4.90
C GLU A 87 13.91 3.20 -5.23
N TYR A 88 14.02 4.51 -4.96
CA TYR A 88 13.01 5.48 -5.37
C TYR A 88 12.77 5.41 -6.89
N GLY A 89 11.50 5.53 -7.28
CA GLY A 89 11.01 5.40 -8.65
C GLY A 89 10.89 3.98 -9.18
N ARG A 90 11.29 2.97 -8.39
CA ARG A 90 11.12 1.56 -8.76
C ARG A 90 9.88 0.98 -8.11
N THR A 91 9.18 0.11 -8.84
CA THR A 91 8.11 -0.70 -8.25
C THR A 91 8.72 -1.82 -7.45
N ILE A 92 8.42 -1.86 -6.15
CA ILE A 92 8.90 -2.84 -5.21
C ILE A 92 7.79 -3.81 -4.89
N THR A 93 8.04 -5.11 -5.05
CA THR A 93 7.12 -6.18 -4.65
C THR A 93 7.52 -6.72 -3.28
N ALA A 94 6.55 -6.94 -2.39
CA ALA A 94 6.76 -7.62 -1.12
C ALA A 94 7.34 -9.02 -1.38
N ARG A 95 8.48 -9.30 -0.74
CA ARG A 95 9.47 -10.40 -0.97
C ARG A 95 10.70 -10.02 -1.80
N GLY A 96 10.77 -8.83 -2.37
CA GLY A 96 12.01 -8.27 -2.94
C GLY A 96 12.79 -7.42 -1.92
N ASN A 97 14.12 -7.51 -1.98
CA ASN A 97 15.12 -6.55 -1.45
C ASN A 97 14.79 -5.88 -0.09
N ASN A 98 15.16 -6.45 1.08
CA ASN A 98 15.26 -5.78 2.40
C ASN A 98 14.17 -4.74 2.78
N VAL A 99 13.00 -4.79 2.14
CA VAL A 99 12.00 -3.74 2.18
C VAL A 99 10.85 -4.23 3.04
N MET A 100 10.53 -3.45 4.05
CA MET A 100 9.44 -3.74 4.98
C MET A 100 8.31 -2.77 4.71
N GLY A 101 7.21 -3.30 4.17
CA GLY A 101 5.90 -2.68 4.28
C GLY A 101 5.18 -3.30 5.47
N THR A 102 4.58 -2.51 6.35
CA THR A 102 3.66 -3.03 7.37
C THR A 102 2.37 -2.23 7.35
N LEU A 103 1.26 -2.94 7.30
CA LEU A 103 -0.06 -2.39 7.59
C LEU A 103 -0.37 -2.73 9.05
N ILE A 104 -1.05 -1.84 9.77
CA ILE A 104 -1.67 -2.06 11.09
C ILE A 104 -0.79 -2.91 12.04
N ASN A 105 -0.05 -2.22 12.92
CA ASN A 105 0.70 -2.83 14.03
C ASN A 105 2.01 -3.56 13.64
N GLY A 106 2.83 -2.97 12.77
CA GLY A 106 4.31 -3.01 12.72
C GLY A 106 5.08 -4.36 12.68
N GLY A 107 4.43 -5.50 12.87
CA GLY A 107 5.09 -6.77 13.22
C GLY A 107 4.85 -7.90 12.23
N THR A 108 3.93 -7.75 11.26
CA THR A 108 3.61 -8.81 10.29
C THR A 108 3.94 -8.41 8.86
N LYS A 109 4.53 -9.36 8.11
CA LYS A 109 4.95 -9.19 6.72
C LYS A 109 3.74 -9.07 5.79
N LEU A 110 3.89 -8.30 4.71
CA LEU A 110 2.92 -8.25 3.63
C LEU A 110 2.82 -9.59 2.88
N ASN A 111 1.64 -9.84 2.35
CA ASN A 111 1.35 -10.98 1.49
C ASN A 111 2.11 -10.86 0.16
N ALA A 112 2.41 -12.02 -0.45
CA ALA A 112 3.00 -12.06 -1.79
C ALA A 112 2.15 -11.29 -2.81
N GLY A 113 2.80 -10.60 -3.74
CA GLY A 113 2.12 -9.79 -4.76
C GLY A 113 1.71 -8.40 -4.28
N SER A 114 1.87 -8.07 -2.99
CA SER A 114 1.79 -6.69 -2.53
C SER A 114 2.89 -5.88 -3.20
N GLN A 115 2.59 -4.66 -3.65
CA GLN A 115 3.56 -3.81 -4.34
C GLN A 115 3.37 -2.34 -4.00
N PHE A 116 4.44 -1.57 -4.10
CA PHE A 116 4.40 -0.13 -3.95
C PHE A 116 5.51 0.56 -4.72
N THR A 117 5.35 1.86 -4.97
CA THR A 117 6.36 2.73 -5.59
C THR A 117 6.44 4.02 -4.78
N ILE A 118 7.65 4.50 -4.52
CA ILE A 118 7.90 5.79 -3.86
C ILE A 118 8.79 6.62 -4.76
N ASN A 119 8.33 7.79 -5.14
CA ASN A 119 9.13 8.81 -5.81
C ASN A 119 9.30 10.00 -4.88
N LYS A 120 10.44 10.69 -4.98
CA LYS A 120 10.70 11.95 -4.30
C LYS A 120 11.23 12.96 -5.31
N SER A 121 10.56 14.10 -5.44
CA SER A 121 11.03 15.21 -6.27
C SER A 121 12.18 15.95 -5.58
N LYS A 122 12.93 16.75 -6.35
CA LYS A 122 13.99 17.62 -5.81
C LYS A 122 13.46 18.60 -4.76
N ASP A 123 12.20 19.00 -4.88
CA ASP A 123 11.54 19.95 -3.96
C ASP A 123 10.97 19.26 -2.71
N GLY A 124 11.29 17.98 -2.51
CA GLY A 124 10.90 17.20 -1.34
C GLY A 124 9.44 16.71 -1.35
N VAL A 125 8.76 16.75 -2.49
CA VAL A 125 7.41 16.19 -2.66
C VAL A 125 7.53 14.70 -2.93
N TYR A 126 6.80 13.90 -2.16
CA TYR A 126 6.73 12.46 -2.34
C TYR A 126 5.49 12.10 -3.14
N LYS A 127 5.65 11.20 -4.12
CA LYS A 127 4.55 10.54 -4.82
C LYS A 127 4.61 9.05 -4.54
N ILE A 128 3.59 8.52 -3.89
CA ILE A 128 3.54 7.15 -3.41
C ILE A 128 2.32 6.47 -4.02
N SER A 129 2.48 5.25 -4.51
CA SER A 129 1.37 4.38 -4.89
C SER A 129 1.57 3.00 -4.29
N PHE A 130 0.49 2.37 -3.83
CA PHE A 130 0.56 1.07 -3.19
C PHE A 130 -0.68 0.23 -3.43
N GLN A 131 -0.46 -1.08 -3.50
CA GLN A 131 -1.49 -2.11 -3.48
C GLN A 131 -0.96 -3.26 -2.63
N LEU A 132 -1.45 -3.37 -1.41
CA LEU A 132 -0.92 -4.26 -0.40
C LEU A 132 -2.02 -5.15 0.16
N ALA A 133 -1.60 -6.32 0.64
CA ALA A 133 -2.43 -7.20 1.42
C ALA A 133 -1.61 -7.72 2.60
N GLN A 134 -2.28 -7.92 3.73
CA GLN A 134 -1.66 -8.49 4.93
C GLN A 134 -2.66 -9.42 5.59
N THR A 135 -2.20 -10.63 5.91
CA THR A 135 -3.00 -11.64 6.61
C THR A 135 -2.50 -11.80 8.04
N ILE A 136 -3.42 -11.64 9.01
CA ILE A 136 -3.17 -11.89 10.43
C ILE A 136 -4.20 -12.94 10.89
N GLY A 137 -3.72 -14.09 11.34
CA GLY A 137 -4.56 -15.26 11.59
C GLY A 137 -5.31 -15.67 10.31
N ASN A 138 -6.65 -15.69 10.36
CA ASN A 138 -7.51 -16.04 9.22
C ASN A 138 -8.12 -14.81 8.52
N LYS A 139 -7.71 -13.60 8.90
CA LYS A 139 -8.25 -12.36 8.34
C LYS A 139 -7.22 -11.71 7.43
N THR A 140 -7.63 -11.37 6.21
CA THR A 140 -6.83 -10.61 5.26
C THR A 140 -7.38 -9.20 5.17
N THR A 141 -6.51 -8.21 5.33
CA THR A 141 -6.81 -6.80 5.05
C THR A 141 -6.11 -6.41 3.77
N THR A 142 -6.83 -5.77 2.86
CA THR A 142 -6.30 -5.20 1.62
C THR A 142 -6.29 -3.68 1.73
N ILE A 143 -5.26 -3.07 1.19
CA ILE A 143 -5.11 -1.62 1.16
C ILE A 143 -4.56 -1.20 -0.20
N ALA A 144 -5.19 -0.24 -0.85
CA ALA A 144 -4.70 0.32 -2.09
C ALA A 144 -4.91 1.82 -2.10
N GLY A 145 -3.98 2.58 -2.68
CA GLY A 145 -4.10 4.02 -2.68
C GLY A 145 -2.87 4.73 -3.20
N SER A 146 -2.93 6.05 -3.12
CA SER A 146 -1.86 6.95 -3.50
C SER A 146 -1.69 8.06 -2.48
N TYR A 147 -0.52 8.69 -2.48
CA TYR A 147 -0.24 9.90 -1.72
C TYR A 147 0.63 10.83 -2.56
N GLU A 148 0.29 12.11 -2.57
CA GLU A 148 1.15 13.16 -3.08
C GLU A 148 1.24 14.30 -2.07
N GLY A 149 2.46 14.60 -1.62
CA GLY A 149 2.67 15.68 -0.67
C GLY A 149 4.05 15.68 -0.04
N LYS A 150 4.31 16.69 0.80
CA LYS A 150 5.56 16.82 1.55
C LYS A 150 5.48 16.05 2.85
N SER A 151 6.63 15.59 3.34
CA SER A 151 6.73 15.09 4.71
C SER A 151 6.36 16.19 5.69
N MET A 152 5.52 15.89 6.66
CA MET A 152 5.39 16.72 7.84
C MET A 152 6.65 16.57 8.69
N THR A 153 7.28 17.70 8.97
CA THR A 153 8.27 17.81 10.04
C THR A 153 7.48 17.81 11.34
N ILE A 154 7.60 16.75 12.15
CA ILE A 154 7.23 16.85 13.56
C ILE A 154 8.35 17.70 14.17
N ASP A 155 8.07 18.96 14.45
CA ASP A 155 8.99 19.84 15.17
C ASP A 155 8.94 19.41 16.66
N PRO A 156 9.97 18.72 17.18
CA PRO A 156 9.94 18.20 18.55
C PRO A 156 9.91 19.31 19.61
N ASP A 157 10.14 20.57 19.22
CA ASP A 157 10.19 21.73 20.11
C ASP A 157 8.88 22.54 20.13
N LYS A 158 7.79 22.04 19.53
CA LYS A 158 6.48 22.72 19.44
C LYS A 158 5.31 21.99 20.13
N GLU A 159 5.58 21.23 21.20
CA GLU A 159 4.55 20.82 22.18
C GLU A 159 4.48 21.75 23.39
#